data_AF-N0GVV4-F1
#
_entry.id   AF-N0GVV4-F1
#
_cell.length_a   1.000
_cell.length_b   1.000
_cell.length_c   1.000
_cell.angle_alpha   90.00
_cell.angle_beta   90.00
_cell.angle_gamma   90.00
#
_symmetry.space_group_name_H-M   'P 1'
#
loop_
_entity.id
_entity.type
_entity.pdbx_description
1 polymer ?
#
loop_
_entity_poly.entity_id
_entity_poly.type
_entity_poly.pdbx_seq_one_letter_code
_entity_poly.pdbx_strand_id
1 'polypeptide(L)'
;TTPIHSVAKGVGAFEAVVMEIIITFALVYTVYATAVDPKKGSLGTIAPIAIGFIVGANILAAGAFSGGSMNPARSFGPAIASGDFTDHWVYWVGPLIGGGLAGLIYGNVFMQRD
;
A
#
# COMPACT_ATOMS: atom_id res chain seq x y z
N THR A 1 7.31 23.99 -5.15
CA THR A 1 6.82 23.21 -4.00
C THR A 1 7.09 21.74 -4.27
N THR A 2 7.53 20.97 -3.27
CA THR A 2 7.75 19.53 -3.40
C THR A 2 6.39 18.83 -3.59
N PRO A 3 6.21 17.95 -4.59
CA PRO A 3 4.95 17.21 -4.75
C PRO A 3 4.68 16.34 -3.53
N ILE A 4 3.49 16.46 -2.94
CA ILE A 4 3.01 15.63 -1.82
C ILE A 4 1.92 14.68 -2.30
N HIS A 5 1.65 13.61 -1.53
CA HIS A 5 0.38 12.91 -1.70
C HIS A 5 -0.73 13.74 -1.08
N SER A 6 -1.78 13.95 -1.86
CA SER A 6 -3.01 14.56 -1.39
C SER A 6 -4.19 13.84 -2.02
N VAL A 7 -5.34 13.93 -1.34
CA VAL A 7 -6.60 13.41 -1.85
C VAL A 7 -7.08 14.33 -2.98
N ALA A 8 -7.54 13.73 -4.08
CA ALA A 8 -8.01 14.47 -5.24
C ALA A 8 -9.23 15.33 -4.90
N LYS A 9 -9.37 16.47 -5.60
CA LYS A 9 -10.52 17.36 -5.41
C LYS A 9 -11.81 16.61 -5.70
N GLY A 10 -12.75 16.67 -4.76
CA GLY A 10 -14.05 16.00 -4.86
C GLY A 10 -14.06 14.54 -4.38
N VAL A 11 -12.91 14.00 -3.95
CA VAL A 11 -12.82 12.71 -3.25
C VAL A 11 -12.82 12.97 -1.75
N GLY A 12 -13.67 12.27 -1.00
CA GLY A 12 -13.67 12.37 0.46
C GLY A 12 -12.51 11.62 1.09
N ALA A 13 -12.12 12.03 2.30
CA ALA A 13 -11.02 11.40 3.03
C ALA A 13 -11.29 9.92 3.34
N PHE A 14 -12.56 9.55 3.57
CA PHE A 14 -12.94 8.16 3.81
C PHE A 14 -12.74 7.29 2.57
N GLU A 15 -13.15 7.77 1.39
CA GLU A 15 -12.93 7.10 0.11
C GLU A 15 -11.44 6.92 -0.18
N ALA A 16 -10.63 7.94 0.15
CA ALA A 16 -9.19 7.85 0.03
C ALA A 16 -8.57 6.83 1.00
N VAL A 17 -9.06 6.76 2.25
CA VAL A 17 -8.65 5.71 3.20
C VAL A 17 -8.98 4.33 2.66
N VAL A 18 -10.21 4.11 2.18
CA VAL A 18 -10.63 2.82 1.60
C VAL A 18 -9.76 2.45 0.40
N MET A 19 -9.48 3.40 -0.48
CA MET A 19 -8.57 3.20 -1.61
C MET A 19 -7.19 2.76 -1.12
N GLU A 20 -6.57 3.50 -0.20
CA GLU A 20 -5.26 3.18 0.37
C GLU A 20 -5.24 1.82 1.10
N ILE A 21 -6.33 1.42 1.76
CA ILE A 21 -6.48 0.09 2.36
C ILE A 21 -6.38 -0.99 1.28
N ILE A 22 -7.15 -0.88 0.20
CA ILE A 22 -7.23 -1.90 -0.85
C ILE A 22 -5.88 -2.05 -1.55
N ILE A 23 -5.27 -0.95 -1.98
CA ILE A 23 -4.00 -1.01 -2.72
C ILE A 23 -2.83 -1.46 -1.83
N THR A 24 -2.82 -1.07 -0.55
CA THR A 24 -1.79 -1.54 0.37
C THR A 24 -1.98 -3.00 0.75
N PHE A 25 -3.23 -3.44 0.90
CA PHE A 25 -3.55 -4.86 1.07
C PHE A 25 -2.99 -5.67 -0.09
N ALA A 26 -3.26 -5.27 -1.34
CA ALA A 26 -2.76 -5.97 -2.53
C ALA A 26 -1.22 -6.04 -2.55
N LEU A 27 -0.55 -4.94 -2.21
CA LEU A 27 0.91 -4.89 -2.10
C LEU A 27 1.43 -5.86 -1.04
N VAL A 28 0.96 -5.75 0.21
CA VAL A 28 1.46 -6.55 1.33
C VAL A 28 1.11 -8.02 1.14
N TYR A 29 -0.08 -8.34 0.62
CA TYR A 29 -0.47 -9.71 0.27
C TYR A 29 0.49 -10.30 -0.78
N THR A 30 0.85 -9.52 -1.81
CA THR A 30 1.83 -9.95 -2.82
C THR A 30 3.20 -10.22 -2.19
N VAL A 31 3.64 -9.39 -1.24
CA VAL A 31 4.88 -9.62 -0.48
C VAL A 31 4.79 -10.92 0.30
N TYR A 32 3.68 -11.18 1.00
CA TYR A 32 3.51 -12.44 1.73
C TYR A 32 3.56 -13.65 0.80
N ALA A 33 2.79 -13.61 -0.29
CA ALA A 33 2.68 -14.71 -1.24
C ALA A 33 3.96 -15.04 -1.99
N THR A 34 4.76 -14.02 -2.31
CA THR A 34 5.93 -14.20 -3.18
C THR A 34 7.25 -14.20 -2.42
N ALA A 35 7.35 -13.47 -1.30
CA ALA A 35 8.62 -13.28 -0.59
C ALA A 35 8.65 -13.93 0.79
N VAL A 36 7.54 -13.96 1.54
CA VAL A 36 7.52 -14.42 2.93
C VAL A 36 7.20 -15.90 3.06
N ASP A 37 6.21 -16.40 2.32
CA ASP A 37 5.74 -17.78 2.46
C ASP A 37 6.87 -18.80 2.24
N PRO A 38 7.18 -19.68 3.21
CA PRO A 38 8.14 -20.77 3.04
C PRO A 38 7.78 -21.71 1.88
N LYS A 39 6.49 -21.82 1.53
CA LYS A 39 5.95 -22.66 0.45
C LYS A 39 5.93 -21.95 -0.92
N LYS A 40 6.50 -20.74 -1.04
CA LYS A 40 6.50 -19.91 -2.27
C LYS A 40 7.09 -20.59 -3.51
N GLY A 41 7.98 -21.59 -3.36
CA GLY A 41 8.61 -22.28 -4.47
C GLY A 41 9.26 -21.31 -5.48
N SER A 42 8.94 -21.47 -6.76
CA SER A 42 9.45 -20.62 -7.85
C SER A 42 8.93 -19.18 -7.83
N LEU A 43 7.86 -18.86 -7.07
CA LEU A 43 7.37 -17.49 -6.92
C LEU A 43 8.39 -16.59 -6.22
N GLY A 44 9.26 -17.17 -5.40
CA GLY A 44 10.37 -16.45 -4.76
C GLY A 44 11.32 -15.78 -5.75
N THR A 45 11.53 -16.39 -6.92
CA THR A 45 12.42 -15.86 -7.97
C THR A 45 11.86 -14.59 -8.60
N ILE A 46 10.53 -14.52 -8.76
CA ILE A 46 9.85 -13.38 -9.38
C ILE A 46 9.29 -12.37 -8.36
N ALA A 47 9.56 -12.56 -7.07
CA ALA A 47 9.01 -11.70 -6.02
C ALA A 47 9.33 -10.21 -6.24
N PRO A 48 10.58 -9.78 -6.54
CA PRO A 48 10.88 -8.36 -6.71
C PRO A 48 10.11 -7.72 -7.87
N ILE A 49 9.98 -8.43 -9.00
CA ILE A 49 9.28 -7.91 -10.18
C ILE A 49 7.76 -7.91 -9.98
N ALA A 50 7.20 -8.93 -9.32
CA ALA A 50 5.79 -8.98 -8.97
C ALA A 50 5.40 -7.84 -8.01
N ILE A 51 6.22 -7.59 -6.97
CA ILE A 51 6.03 -6.49 -6.03
C ILE A 51 6.14 -5.14 -6.74
N GLY A 52 7.12 -4.97 -7.63
CA GLY A 52 7.24 -3.73 -8.43
C GLY A 52 6.02 -3.49 -9.32
N PHE A 53 5.54 -4.51 -10.01
CA PHE A 53 4.38 -4.39 -10.90
C PHE A 53 3.08 -4.10 -10.15
N ILE A 54 2.84 -4.71 -8.99
CA ILE A 54 1.62 -4.42 -8.23
C ILE A 54 1.60 -2.98 -7.73
N VAL A 55 2.76 -2.44 -7.31
CA VAL A 55 2.89 -1.01 -6.97
C VAL A 55 2.57 -0.13 -8.19
N GLY A 56 3.16 -0.43 -9.34
CA GLY A 56 2.92 0.33 -10.57
C GLY A 56 1.44 0.30 -11.01
N ALA A 57 0.83 -0.88 -11.02
CA ALA A 57 -0.58 -1.06 -11.36
C ALA A 57 -1.50 -0.30 -10.39
N ASN A 58 -1.21 -0.36 -9.09
CA ASN A 58 -1.96 0.37 -8.08
C ASN A 58 -1.83 1.89 -8.23
N ILE A 59 -0.65 2.41 -8.58
CA ILE A 59 -0.47 3.84 -8.87
C ILE A 59 -1.28 4.25 -10.09
N LEU A 60 -1.32 3.43 -11.15
CA LEU A 60 -2.14 3.71 -12.34
C LEU A 60 -3.64 3.77 -12.00
N ALA A 61 -4.11 2.93 -11.08
CA ALA A 61 -5.50 2.88 -10.66
C ALA A 61 -5.88 3.98 -9.65
N ALA A 62 -5.06 4.18 -8.61
CA ALA A 62 -5.38 5.03 -7.46
C ALA A 62 -4.75 6.43 -7.53
N GLY A 63 -3.79 6.66 -8.45
CA GLY A 63 -3.02 7.89 -8.54
C GLY A 63 -3.89 9.14 -8.72
N ALA A 64 -4.98 9.04 -9.49
CA ALA A 64 -5.91 10.14 -9.71
C ALA A 64 -6.88 10.40 -8.54
N PHE A 65 -6.90 9.55 -7.51
CA PHE A 65 -7.86 9.62 -6.40
C PHE A 65 -7.18 9.87 -5.05
N SER A 66 -6.28 8.97 -4.62
CA SER A 66 -5.54 9.10 -3.36
C SER A 66 -4.07 9.50 -3.57
N GLY A 67 -3.59 9.50 -4.81
CA GLY A 67 -2.15 9.60 -5.12
C GLY A 67 -1.42 8.26 -5.09
N GLY A 68 -2.11 7.17 -4.72
CA GLY A 68 -1.59 5.80 -4.73
C GLY A 68 -0.33 5.64 -3.86
N SER A 69 -0.42 5.99 -2.57
CA SER A 69 0.74 6.02 -1.67
C SER A 69 1.27 4.63 -1.36
N MET A 70 0.41 3.76 -0.79
CA MET A 70 0.71 2.43 -0.22
C MET A 70 1.76 2.41 0.90
N ASN A 71 2.39 3.54 1.23
CA ASN A 71 3.57 3.56 2.08
C ASN A 71 3.63 4.87 2.89
N PRO A 72 3.43 4.82 4.21
CA PRO A 72 3.44 6.00 5.07
C PRO A 72 4.75 6.79 4.99
N ALA A 73 5.90 6.11 4.95
CA ALA A 73 7.21 6.77 4.88
C ALA A 73 7.40 7.52 3.55
N ARG A 74 6.92 6.93 2.45
CA ARG A 74 6.93 7.56 1.12
C ARG A 74 6.02 8.79 1.05
N SER A 75 4.93 8.81 1.80
CA SER A 75 4.10 10.02 1.95
C SER A 75 4.71 11.05 2.92
N PHE A 76 5.39 10.61 3.97
CA PHE A 76 5.87 11.46 5.05
C PHE A 76 7.05 12.33 4.65
N GLY A 77 8.01 11.79 3.89
CA GLY A 77 9.19 12.55 3.45
C GLY A 77 8.83 13.85 2.70
N PRO A 78 7.98 13.80 1.66
CA PRO A 78 7.54 15.01 0.96
C PRO A 78 6.70 15.96 1.82
N ALA A 79 5.91 15.45 2.77
CA ALA A 79 5.13 16.26 3.70
C ALA A 79 6.05 17.10 4.61
N ILE A 80 7.10 16.49 5.16
CA ILE A 80 8.14 17.23 5.90
C ILE A 80 8.81 18.28 5.00
N ALA A 81 9.25 17.88 3.80
CA ALA A 81 10.02 18.76 2.92
C ALA A 81 9.20 19.96 2.41
N SER A 82 7.88 19.82 2.29
CA SER A 82 6.96 20.89 1.89
C SER A 82 6.42 21.70 3.07
N GLY A 83 6.44 21.14 4.29
CA GLY A 83 5.72 21.68 5.44
C GLY A 83 4.20 21.52 5.34
N ASP A 84 3.71 20.69 4.41
CA ASP A 84 2.28 20.48 4.17
C ASP A 84 1.87 19.05 4.58
N PHE A 85 0.97 19.00 5.57
CA PHE A 85 0.42 17.76 6.13
C PHE A 85 -1.09 17.61 5.86
N THR A 86 -1.62 18.34 4.88
CA THR A 86 -3.03 18.26 4.49
C THR A 86 -3.41 16.81 4.19
N ASP A 87 -4.43 16.30 4.89
CA ASP A 87 -4.93 14.92 4.81
C ASP A 87 -3.86 13.82 5.00
N HIS A 88 -2.69 14.16 5.56
CA HIS A 88 -1.56 13.24 5.64
C HIS A 88 -1.86 11.98 6.45
N TRP A 89 -2.76 12.09 7.44
CA TRP A 89 -3.21 10.98 8.28
C TRP A 89 -3.82 9.82 7.48
N VAL A 90 -4.43 10.08 6.31
CA VAL A 90 -5.00 9.06 5.41
C VAL A 90 -3.93 8.05 5.00
N TYR A 91 -2.70 8.53 4.75
CA TYR A 91 -1.56 7.73 4.33
C TYR A 91 -0.88 6.98 5.47
N TRP A 92 -1.35 7.14 6.71
CA TRP A 92 -1.00 6.27 7.82
C TRP A 92 -2.10 5.25 8.06
N VAL A 93 -3.34 5.73 8.24
CA VAL A 93 -4.48 4.88 8.58
C VAL A 93 -4.75 3.86 7.49
N GLY A 94 -4.83 4.29 6.23
CA GLY A 94 -5.15 3.40 5.12
C GLY A 94 -4.10 2.28 4.95
N PRO A 95 -2.81 2.62 4.77
CA PRO A 95 -1.78 1.61 4.58
C PRO A 95 -1.58 0.67 5.79
N LEU A 96 -1.65 1.17 7.02
CA LEU A 96 -1.49 0.32 8.21
C LEU A 96 -2.64 -0.68 8.35
N ILE A 97 -3.88 -0.26 8.08
CA ILE A 97 -5.03 -1.17 8.09
C ILE A 97 -4.91 -2.19 6.95
N GLY A 98 -4.64 -1.75 5.72
CA GLY A 98 -4.52 -2.65 4.56
C GLY A 98 -3.40 -3.68 4.74
N GLY A 99 -2.22 -3.24 5.18
CA GLY A 99 -1.10 -4.13 5.45
C GLY A 99 -1.35 -5.08 6.62
N GLY A 100 -1.98 -4.59 7.71
CA GLY A 100 -2.38 -5.42 8.84
C GLY A 100 -3.38 -6.52 8.44
N LEU A 101 -4.40 -6.17 7.66
CA LEU A 101 -5.37 -7.13 7.13
C LEU A 101 -4.71 -8.17 6.22
N ALA A 102 -3.79 -7.76 5.34
CA ALA A 102 -3.06 -8.68 4.48
C ALA A 102 -2.22 -9.67 5.28
N GLY A 103 -1.51 -9.19 6.32
CA GLY A 103 -0.74 -10.06 7.21
C GLY A 103 -1.62 -11.03 8.00
N LEU A 104 -2.75 -10.57 8.53
CA LEU A 104 -3.68 -11.43 9.25
C LEU A 104 -4.32 -12.49 8.35
N ILE A 105 -4.77 -12.12 7.15
CA ILE A 105 -5.40 -13.07 6.22
C ILE A 105 -4.34 -14.05 5.71
N TYR A 106 -3.21 -13.57 5.19
CA TYR A 106 -2.21 -14.47 4.63
C TYR A 106 -1.61 -15.38 5.69
N GLY A 107 -1.21 -14.80 6.82
CA GLY A 107 -0.57 -15.52 7.92
C GLY A 107 -1.44 -16.61 8.53
N ASN A 108 -2.72 -16.32 8.78
CA ASN A 108 -3.60 -17.28 9.46
C ASN A 108 -4.29 -18.26 8.51
N VAL A 109 -4.51 -17.92 7.23
CA VAL A 109 -5.26 -18.78 6.30
C VAL A 109 -4.34 -19.60 5.41
N PHE A 110 -3.29 -18.97 4.86
CA PHE A 110 -2.44 -19.60 3.84
C PHE A 110 -1.11 -20.10 4.42
N MET A 111 -0.60 -19.40 5.43
CA MET A 111 0.71 -19.68 6.03
C MET A 111 0.61 -20.43 7.37
N GLN A 112 -0.57 -20.95 7.72
CA GLN A 112 -0.81 -21.70 8.94
C GLN A 112 0.20 -22.85 9.05
N ARG A 113 0.98 -22.84 10.14
CA ARG A 113 1.88 -23.93 10.52
C ARG A 113 1.02 -24.95 11.26
N ASP A 114 0.86 -26.13 10.67
CA ASP A 114 0.41 -27.32 11.39
C ASP A 114 1.37 -27.61 12.57
#